data_AF-A0AAF1BFC1-F1
#
_entry.id   AF-A0AAF1BFC1-F1
#
_cell.length_a   1.000
_cell.length_b   1.000
_cell.length_c   1.000
_cell.angle_alpha   90.00
_cell.angle_beta   90.00
_cell.angle_gamma   90.00
#
_symmetry.space_group_name_H-M   'P 1'
#
loop_
_entity.id
_entity.type
_entity.pdbx_description
1 polymer ?
#
loop_
_entity_poly.entity_id
_entity_poly.type
_entity_poly.pdbx_seq_one_letter_code
_entity_poly.pdbx_strand_id
1 'polypeptide(L)'
;MLATTLTLLATALLGGAGVSARNEQIPLLSGYTGNDGTKVPVRLHVMSRCPDARRCEAVFEEVVKTEGIDKKIDLTLGMLGKLNPEAEYGVECMHGDLECAGDAHQLCLVENLPLAQWYAVLTCMNFEHFPGAIGQLAFTRKCVEASGVDWWASGVGRCIQGRHPEHSAVANKDDPQEAVATINSKDEAWAYDPPNEGLGRRARRLLRDSVNQTISDGIKKSCTIRITSTLNTRYRDCVVDGGEWKGCNDGHEAVDFVKAINEEHENLARLNRIHIPAWWTLQ
;
A
#
# COMPACT_ATOMS: atom_id res chain seq x y z
N MET A 1 56.75 -17.19 53.87
CA MET A 1 56.90 -15.96 54.69
C MET A 1 56.11 -14.85 54.01
N LEU A 2 55.27 -14.18 54.80
CA LEU A 2 54.50 -12.94 54.59
C LEU A 2 55.10 -12.00 53.51
N ALA A 3 54.33 -11.27 52.68
CA ALA A 3 53.34 -10.31 53.13
C ALA A 3 52.29 -9.96 52.05
N THR A 4 51.06 -9.92 52.52
CA THR A 4 49.88 -9.23 52.02
C THR A 4 50.12 -7.74 51.75
N THR A 5 49.66 -7.23 50.59
CA THR A 5 49.23 -5.84 50.47
C THR A 5 47.83 -5.77 49.88
N LEU A 6 46.95 -5.26 50.73
CA LEU A 6 45.55 -4.96 50.55
C LEU A 6 45.46 -3.65 49.76
N THR A 7 44.79 -3.64 48.60
CA THR A 7 44.43 -2.39 47.92
C THR A 7 42.93 -2.13 48.08
N LEU A 8 42.65 -0.94 48.58
CA LEU A 8 41.35 -0.44 49.03
C LEU A 8 40.31 -0.35 47.91
N LEU A 9 39.05 -0.56 48.32
CA LEU A 9 37.83 -0.25 47.60
C LEU A 9 37.79 1.19 47.08
N ALA A 10 37.33 1.35 45.85
CA ALA A 10 36.57 2.52 45.41
C ALA A 10 35.25 2.03 44.81
N THR A 11 34.22 1.91 45.64
CA THR A 11 32.83 1.74 45.20
C THR A 11 32.36 3.05 44.59
N ALA A 12 32.39 3.13 43.26
CA ALA A 12 31.73 4.20 42.53
C ALA A 12 30.21 4.00 42.62
N LEU A 13 29.57 4.79 43.49
CA LEU A 13 28.14 5.08 43.43
C LEU A 13 27.84 5.82 42.13
N LEU A 14 27.52 5.09 41.06
CA LEU A 14 26.89 5.66 39.88
C LEU A 14 25.39 5.49 40.03
N GLY A 15 24.73 6.65 40.17
CA GLY A 15 23.32 6.78 40.44
C GLY A 15 22.45 6.02 39.46
N GLY A 16 21.30 5.57 39.99
CA GLY A 16 20.19 5.11 39.17
C GLY A 16 19.81 6.21 38.19
N ALA A 17 20.20 6.04 36.93
CA ALA A 17 19.46 6.59 35.83
C ALA A 17 18.13 5.85 35.83
N GLY A 18 17.13 6.49 36.44
CA GLY A 18 15.75 6.08 36.25
C GLY A 18 15.52 5.90 34.77
N VAL A 19 15.08 4.71 34.39
CA VAL A 19 14.52 4.44 33.07
C VAL A 19 13.36 5.40 32.93
N SER A 20 13.63 6.58 32.35
CA SER A 20 12.59 7.40 31.78
C SER A 20 12.10 6.58 30.60
N ALA A 21 11.08 5.76 30.85
CA ALA A 21 10.21 5.22 29.83
C ALA A 21 9.64 6.44 29.11
N ARG A 22 10.40 6.95 28.13
CA ARG A 22 9.84 7.82 27.12
C ARG A 22 8.78 6.97 26.46
N ASN A 23 7.56 7.39 26.68
CA ASN A 23 6.38 6.93 25.98
C ASN A 23 6.65 7.12 24.48
N GLU A 24 7.25 6.13 23.84
CA GLU A 24 7.26 6.00 22.41
C GLU A 24 5.83 5.71 22.00
N GLN A 25 5.03 6.77 21.89
CA GLN A 25 3.95 6.77 20.94
C GLN A 25 4.60 6.57 19.58
N ILE A 26 4.67 5.31 19.16
CA ILE A 26 4.91 4.92 17.78
C ILE A 26 3.95 5.78 16.97
N PRO A 27 4.43 6.55 15.97
CA PRO A 27 3.54 7.31 15.12
C PRO A 27 2.65 6.30 14.41
N LEU A 28 1.38 6.24 14.83
CA LEU A 28 0.30 5.67 14.04
C LEU A 28 0.39 6.29 12.65
N LEU A 29 0.83 5.50 11.68
CA LEU A 29 0.60 5.68 10.25
C LEU A 29 0.73 7.13 9.76
N SER A 30 1.94 7.68 9.80
CA SER A 30 2.26 8.91 9.07
C SER A 30 2.28 8.61 7.56
N GLY A 31 1.10 8.51 6.94
CA GLY A 31 0.97 8.34 5.50
C GLY A 31 -0.41 7.91 4.97
N TYR A 32 -1.42 7.69 5.82
CA TYR A 32 -2.76 7.31 5.37
C TYR A 32 -3.82 8.29 5.88
N THR A 33 -4.34 9.16 5.02
CA THR A 33 -5.37 10.14 5.35
C THR A 33 -6.79 9.54 5.36
N GLY A 34 -6.93 8.22 5.55
CA GLY A 34 -8.19 7.50 5.27
C GLY A 34 -8.89 6.85 6.46
N ASN A 35 -8.23 6.62 7.58
CA ASN A 35 -8.85 5.94 8.72
C ASN A 35 -9.16 6.95 9.84
N ASP A 36 -10.43 7.34 9.95
CA ASP A 36 -10.97 8.12 11.07
C ASP A 36 -11.07 7.29 12.37
N GLY A 37 -10.51 6.08 12.40
CA GLY A 37 -10.56 5.14 13.51
C GLY A 37 -11.85 4.32 13.55
N THR A 38 -12.66 4.35 12.49
CA THR A 38 -13.92 3.59 12.42
C THR A 38 -13.83 2.33 11.57
N LYS A 39 -12.79 2.19 10.74
CA LYS A 39 -12.63 1.06 9.81
C LYS A 39 -11.45 0.17 10.17
N VAL A 40 -11.61 -1.13 9.94
CA VAL A 40 -10.58 -2.15 10.11
C VAL A 40 -9.56 -2.01 8.99
N PRO A 41 -8.26 -1.74 9.30
CA PRO A 41 -7.22 -1.74 8.28
C PRO A 41 -7.00 -3.16 7.76
N VAL A 42 -7.16 -3.33 6.46
CA VAL A 42 -6.82 -4.57 5.76
C VAL A 42 -5.87 -4.25 4.61
N ARG A 43 -4.79 -5.02 4.51
CA ARG A 43 -3.78 -4.85 3.46
C ARG A 43 -3.53 -6.16 2.76
N LEU A 44 -3.66 -6.16 1.43
CA LEU A 44 -3.21 -7.26 0.60
C LEU A 44 -1.81 -6.94 0.13
N HIS A 45 -0.83 -7.71 0.61
CA HIS A 45 0.52 -7.62 0.09
C HIS A 45 0.68 -8.55 -1.10
N VAL A 46 0.85 -7.98 -2.28
CA VAL A 46 0.76 -8.69 -3.56
C VAL A 46 1.87 -8.23 -4.51
N MET A 47 2.00 -8.98 -5.59
CA MET A 47 2.66 -8.53 -6.80
C MET A 47 1.70 -8.83 -7.95
N SER A 48 1.50 -7.87 -8.85
CA SER A 48 0.47 -7.88 -9.88
C SER A 48 0.58 -9.04 -10.87
N ARG A 49 1.76 -9.67 -11.00
CA ARG A 49 1.99 -10.81 -11.90
C ARG A 49 2.19 -12.14 -11.17
N CYS A 50 1.99 -12.17 -9.85
CA CYS A 50 2.16 -13.38 -9.05
C CYS A 50 0.91 -14.28 -9.07
N PRO A 51 1.04 -15.58 -9.40
CA PRO A 51 -0.10 -16.50 -9.42
C PRO A 51 -0.74 -16.70 -8.03
N ASP A 52 0.05 -16.64 -6.95
CA ASP A 52 -0.48 -16.69 -5.59
C ASP A 52 -1.31 -15.44 -5.29
N ALA A 53 -0.86 -14.24 -5.69
CA ALA A 53 -1.61 -12.99 -5.47
C ALA A 53 -3.01 -13.05 -6.08
N ARG A 54 -3.10 -13.53 -7.34
CA ARG A 54 -4.39 -13.74 -8.01
C ARG A 54 -5.35 -14.60 -7.18
N ARG A 55 -4.85 -15.54 -6.37
CA ARG A 55 -5.67 -16.43 -5.53
C ARG A 55 -6.28 -15.70 -4.33
N CYS A 56 -5.49 -14.97 -3.54
CA CYS A 56 -6.07 -14.19 -2.44
C CYS A 56 -6.91 -13.03 -2.94
N GLU A 57 -6.55 -12.39 -4.05
CA GLU A 57 -7.38 -11.34 -4.64
C GLU A 57 -8.76 -11.85 -5.04
N ALA A 58 -8.84 -13.08 -5.59
CA ALA A 58 -10.12 -13.73 -5.88
C ALA A 58 -10.94 -14.04 -4.62
N VAL A 59 -10.31 -14.55 -3.54
CA VAL A 59 -11.00 -14.72 -2.25
C VAL A 59 -11.49 -13.39 -1.71
N PHE A 60 -10.66 -12.34 -1.81
CA PHE A 60 -11.00 -11.03 -1.28
C PHE A 60 -12.07 -10.31 -2.12
N GLU A 61 -12.23 -10.65 -3.40
CA GLU A 61 -13.37 -10.21 -4.21
C GLU A 61 -14.69 -10.68 -3.59
N GLU A 62 -14.77 -11.92 -3.10
CA GLU A 62 -15.94 -12.44 -2.40
C GLU A 62 -16.17 -11.76 -1.04
N VAL A 63 -15.08 -11.44 -0.32
CA VAL A 63 -15.14 -10.65 0.93
C VAL A 63 -15.73 -9.27 0.67
N VAL A 64 -15.24 -8.55 -0.35
CA VAL A 64 -15.71 -7.20 -0.70
C VAL A 64 -17.17 -7.21 -1.17
N LYS A 65 -17.62 -8.28 -1.83
CA LYS A 65 -19.02 -8.44 -2.26
C LYS A 65 -19.98 -8.78 -1.11
N THR A 66 -19.47 -9.14 0.07
CA THR A 66 -20.31 -9.41 1.23
C THR A 66 -20.96 -8.12 1.75
N GLU A 67 -22.28 -8.14 1.93
CA GLU A 67 -23.07 -6.96 2.28
C GLU A 67 -22.53 -6.24 3.53
N GLY A 68 -22.27 -4.94 3.39
CA GLY A 68 -21.84 -4.06 4.47
C GLY A 68 -20.37 -4.17 4.87
N ILE A 69 -19.57 -5.03 4.24
CA ILE A 69 -18.13 -5.13 4.50
C ILE A 69 -17.37 -3.91 3.95
N ASP A 70 -17.79 -3.38 2.81
CA ASP A 70 -17.27 -2.16 2.19
C ASP A 70 -17.25 -0.93 3.13
N LYS A 71 -18.17 -0.90 4.09
CA LYS A 71 -18.27 0.16 5.10
C LYS A 71 -17.39 -0.07 6.31
N LYS A 72 -16.92 -1.31 6.53
CA LYS A 72 -16.17 -1.74 7.72
C LYS A 72 -14.67 -1.77 7.50
N ILE A 73 -14.21 -1.88 6.26
CA ILE A 73 -12.79 -2.02 5.94
C ILE A 73 -12.19 -0.79 5.29
N ASP A 74 -10.93 -0.55 5.61
CA ASP A 74 -10.01 0.28 4.86
C ASP A 74 -9.04 -0.66 4.15
N LEU A 75 -9.35 -1.02 2.89
CA LEU A 75 -8.63 -2.03 2.13
C LEU A 75 -7.59 -1.39 1.23
N THR A 76 -6.34 -1.83 1.39
CA THR A 76 -5.17 -1.23 0.74
C THR A 76 -4.28 -2.31 0.12
N LEU A 77 -3.35 -1.89 -0.75
CA LEU A 77 -2.34 -2.76 -1.33
C LEU A 77 -0.94 -2.46 -0.77
N GLY A 78 -0.13 -3.50 -0.58
CA GLY A 78 1.30 -3.43 -0.29
C GLY A 78 2.10 -4.17 -1.36
N MET A 79 2.90 -3.47 -2.15
CA MET A 79 3.63 -4.10 -3.26
C MET A 79 4.94 -4.69 -2.76
N LEU A 80 5.28 -5.89 -3.22
CA LEU A 80 6.59 -6.50 -2.95
C LEU A 80 7.59 -6.09 -4.03
N GLY A 81 8.84 -5.90 -3.62
CA GLY A 81 9.94 -5.58 -4.50
C GLY A 81 11.18 -5.22 -3.70
N LYS A 82 12.22 -4.78 -4.38
CA LYS A 82 13.42 -4.21 -3.78
C LYS A 82 13.60 -2.79 -4.25
N LEU A 83 13.91 -1.87 -3.34
CA LEU A 83 14.25 -0.50 -3.73
C LEU A 83 15.60 -0.52 -4.47
N ASN A 84 15.61 -0.01 -5.70
CA ASN A 84 16.81 0.09 -6.51
C ASN A 84 16.74 1.38 -7.36
N PRO A 85 17.51 2.43 -7.01
CA PRO A 85 17.52 3.69 -7.76
C PRO A 85 17.94 3.56 -9.23
N GLU A 86 18.64 2.49 -9.60
CA GLU A 86 19.11 2.23 -10.96
C GLU A 86 18.08 1.48 -11.82
N ALA A 87 17.03 0.92 -11.21
CA ALA A 87 15.95 0.26 -11.93
C ALA A 87 15.03 1.27 -12.62
N GLU A 88 14.40 0.87 -13.73
CA GLU A 88 13.48 1.65 -14.57
C GLU A 88 12.52 2.55 -13.75
N TYR A 89 11.90 1.99 -12.71
CA TYR A 89 10.92 2.68 -11.87
C TYR A 89 11.40 2.94 -10.43
N GLY A 90 12.69 2.76 -10.15
CA GLY A 90 13.27 2.87 -8.81
C GLY A 90 13.01 1.66 -7.90
N VAL A 91 12.47 0.58 -8.47
CA VAL A 91 12.13 -0.68 -7.81
C VAL A 91 12.47 -1.83 -8.74
N GLU A 92 13.06 -2.89 -8.20
CA GLU A 92 13.25 -4.19 -8.85
C GLU A 92 12.15 -5.15 -8.37
N CYS A 93 11.33 -5.64 -9.31
CA CYS A 93 10.23 -6.58 -9.05
C CYS A 93 10.61 -8.02 -9.46
N MET A 94 9.95 -9.02 -8.88
CA MET A 94 10.34 -10.43 -9.06
C MET A 94 10.01 -10.97 -10.46
N HIS A 95 9.02 -10.39 -11.14
CA HIS A 95 8.60 -10.79 -12.49
C HIS A 95 8.91 -9.71 -13.54
N GLY A 96 9.93 -8.88 -13.29
CA GLY A 96 10.46 -7.88 -14.22
C GLY A 96 9.64 -6.58 -14.27
N ASP A 97 10.00 -5.69 -15.19
CA ASP A 97 9.48 -4.31 -15.20
C ASP A 97 7.97 -4.22 -15.45
N LEU A 98 7.38 -5.17 -16.19
CA LEU A 98 5.93 -5.24 -16.37
C LEU A 98 5.19 -5.49 -15.05
N GLU A 99 5.79 -6.22 -14.11
CA GLU A 99 5.22 -6.32 -12.75
C GLU A 99 5.28 -4.99 -12.03
N CYS A 100 6.44 -4.31 -12.03
CA CYS A 100 6.56 -3.00 -11.40
C CYS A 100 5.57 -1.98 -11.99
N ALA A 101 5.37 -1.99 -13.30
CA ALA A 101 4.35 -1.17 -13.96
C ALA A 101 2.95 -1.56 -13.53
N GLY A 102 2.63 -2.87 -13.50
CA GLY A 102 1.35 -3.39 -13.05
C GLY A 102 1.03 -3.05 -11.59
N ASP A 103 2.02 -3.14 -10.71
CA ASP A 103 1.94 -2.78 -9.30
C ASP A 103 1.62 -1.29 -9.16
N ALA A 104 2.35 -0.44 -9.89
CA ALA A 104 2.09 1.00 -9.89
C ALA A 104 0.68 1.34 -10.44
N HIS A 105 0.22 0.62 -11.47
CA HIS A 105 -1.13 0.77 -12.00
C HIS A 105 -2.18 0.42 -10.95
N GLN A 106 -2.05 -0.73 -10.28
CA GLN A 106 -2.97 -1.15 -9.22
C GLN A 106 -3.01 -0.15 -8.06
N LEU A 107 -1.86 0.41 -7.66
CA LEU A 107 -1.80 1.47 -6.63
C LEU A 107 -2.55 2.74 -7.07
N CYS A 108 -2.45 3.13 -8.34
CA CYS A 108 -3.23 4.25 -8.87
C CYS A 108 -4.74 3.95 -8.89
N LEU A 109 -5.16 2.70 -9.10
CA LEU A 109 -6.57 2.32 -9.00
C LEU A 109 -7.07 2.48 -7.56
N VAL A 110 -6.33 1.99 -6.57
CA VAL A 110 -6.65 2.15 -5.14
C VAL A 110 -6.76 3.62 -4.75
N GLU A 111 -5.85 4.47 -5.25
CA GLU A 111 -5.86 5.89 -4.92
C GLU A 111 -7.07 6.64 -5.49
N ASN A 112 -7.56 6.25 -6.67
CA ASN A 112 -8.48 7.09 -7.44
C ASN A 112 -9.90 6.52 -7.56
N LEU A 113 -10.12 5.25 -7.20
CA LEU A 113 -11.40 4.59 -7.41
C LEU A 113 -12.07 4.15 -6.09
N PRO A 114 -13.40 4.22 -6.01
CA PRO A 114 -14.15 3.53 -4.96
C PRO A 114 -13.85 2.02 -4.97
N LEU A 115 -13.86 1.39 -3.79
CA LEU A 115 -13.52 -0.02 -3.59
C LEU A 115 -14.14 -0.97 -4.62
N ALA A 116 -15.45 -0.83 -4.88
CA ALA A 116 -16.16 -1.69 -5.83
C ALA A 116 -15.67 -1.51 -7.28
N GLN A 117 -15.37 -0.28 -7.70
CA GLN A 117 -14.84 0.00 -9.04
C GLN A 117 -13.39 -0.48 -9.16
N TRP A 118 -12.56 -0.23 -8.16
CA TRP A 118 -11.20 -0.76 -8.12
C TRP A 118 -11.18 -2.28 -8.27
N TYR A 119 -12.00 -3.01 -7.50
CA TYR A 119 -12.06 -4.47 -7.62
C TYR A 119 -12.56 -4.94 -8.98
N ALA A 120 -13.55 -4.29 -9.57
CA ALA A 120 -14.00 -4.63 -10.92
C ALA A 120 -12.86 -4.54 -11.95
N VAL A 121 -12.03 -3.49 -11.86
CA VAL A 121 -10.85 -3.33 -12.73
C VAL A 121 -9.79 -4.40 -12.43
N LEU A 122 -9.52 -4.68 -11.15
CA LEU A 122 -8.57 -5.72 -10.74
C LEU A 122 -9.00 -7.10 -11.24
N THR A 123 -10.27 -7.46 -11.11
CA THR A 123 -10.84 -8.71 -11.63
C THR A 123 -10.68 -8.79 -13.14
N CYS A 124 -10.90 -7.70 -13.89
CA CYS A 124 -10.61 -7.66 -15.33
C CYS A 124 -9.13 -7.91 -15.63
N MET A 125 -8.22 -7.29 -14.88
CA MET A 125 -6.77 -7.47 -15.09
C MET A 125 -6.32 -8.92 -14.81
N ASN A 126 -6.98 -9.60 -13.87
CA ASN A 126 -6.72 -10.99 -13.50
C ASN A 126 -7.47 -12.02 -14.37
N PHE A 127 -8.37 -11.56 -15.25
CA PHE A 127 -9.22 -12.42 -16.06
C PHE A 127 -8.50 -12.89 -17.34
N GLU A 128 -8.64 -14.19 -17.66
CA GLU A 128 -8.12 -14.90 -18.84
C GLU A 128 -6.62 -14.66 -19.21
N HIS A 129 -5.84 -15.73 -19.39
CA HIS A 129 -4.42 -15.67 -19.80
C HIS A 129 -3.48 -14.91 -18.84
N PHE A 130 -3.67 -15.04 -17.52
CA PHE A 130 -2.79 -14.47 -16.50
C PHE A 130 -1.32 -14.98 -16.60
N PRO A 131 -0.29 -14.14 -16.36
CA PRO A 131 -0.36 -12.70 -16.01
C PRO A 131 -0.49 -11.78 -17.24
N GLY A 132 -0.58 -12.35 -18.45
CA GLY A 132 -0.93 -11.65 -19.68
C GLY A 132 -0.19 -10.33 -19.87
N ALA A 133 -0.97 -9.30 -20.21
CA ALA A 133 -0.51 -7.93 -20.48
C ALA A 133 -0.54 -7.01 -19.24
N ILE A 134 -0.63 -7.56 -18.01
CA ILE A 134 -0.54 -6.76 -16.77
C ILE A 134 0.74 -5.92 -16.78
N GLY A 135 0.62 -4.60 -16.60
CA GLY A 135 1.72 -3.63 -16.71
C GLY A 135 1.75 -2.86 -18.02
N GLN A 136 1.09 -3.33 -19.07
CA GLN A 136 0.91 -2.55 -20.29
C GLN A 136 -0.19 -1.51 -20.10
N LEU A 137 0.11 -0.25 -20.40
CA LEU A 137 -0.83 0.87 -20.25
C LEU A 137 -2.15 0.62 -20.99
N ALA A 138 -2.06 0.16 -22.25
CA ALA A 138 -3.23 -0.11 -23.08
C ALA A 138 -4.16 -1.16 -22.45
N PHE A 139 -3.58 -2.19 -21.81
CA PHE A 139 -4.35 -3.24 -21.14
C PHE A 139 -5.04 -2.73 -19.88
N THR A 140 -4.33 -2.01 -19.01
CA THR A 140 -4.93 -1.40 -17.82
C THR A 140 -6.05 -0.43 -18.20
N ARG A 141 -5.83 0.43 -19.19
CA ARG A 141 -6.85 1.37 -19.68
C ARG A 141 -8.10 0.63 -20.19
N LYS A 142 -7.91 -0.44 -20.98
CA LYS A 142 -9.01 -1.28 -21.44
C LYS A 142 -9.85 -1.81 -20.27
N CYS A 143 -9.21 -2.29 -19.19
CA CYS A 143 -9.92 -2.80 -18.01
C CYS A 143 -10.64 -1.72 -17.19
N VAL A 144 -10.06 -0.52 -17.11
CA VAL A 144 -10.70 0.65 -16.49
C VAL A 144 -11.98 1.02 -17.24
N GLU A 145 -11.87 1.22 -18.56
CA GLU A 145 -12.99 1.60 -19.40
C GLU A 145 -14.07 0.50 -19.48
N ALA A 146 -13.67 -0.78 -19.53
CA ALA A 146 -14.61 -1.91 -19.50
C ALA A 146 -15.39 -2.03 -18.19
N SER A 147 -14.83 -1.52 -17.08
CA SER A 147 -15.51 -1.45 -15.78
C SER A 147 -16.38 -0.20 -15.62
N GLY A 148 -16.63 0.56 -16.70
CA GLY A 148 -17.46 1.77 -16.67
C GLY A 148 -16.79 2.98 -16.01
N VAL A 149 -15.46 2.97 -15.87
CA VAL A 149 -14.68 4.05 -15.29
C VAL A 149 -14.06 4.88 -16.40
N ASP A 150 -14.27 6.20 -16.37
CA ASP A 150 -13.59 7.11 -17.28
C ASP A 150 -12.10 7.24 -16.91
N TRP A 151 -11.21 6.99 -17.86
CA TRP A 151 -9.77 6.94 -17.62
C TRP A 151 -9.20 8.24 -17.03
N TRP A 152 -9.68 9.42 -17.48
CA TRP A 152 -9.09 10.70 -17.10
C TRP A 152 -9.87 11.41 -16.00
N ALA A 153 -11.20 11.41 -16.08
CA ALA A 153 -12.09 12.02 -15.10
C ALA A 153 -12.03 11.30 -13.75
N SER A 154 -11.74 10.00 -13.74
CA SER A 154 -11.48 9.27 -12.48
C SER A 154 -10.17 9.68 -11.79
N GLY A 155 -9.22 10.27 -12.52
CA GLY A 155 -7.86 10.54 -12.02
C GLY A 155 -6.86 9.39 -12.25
N VAL A 156 -7.32 8.19 -12.63
CA VAL A 156 -6.43 7.03 -12.87
C VAL A 156 -5.38 7.33 -13.93
N GLY A 157 -5.79 7.86 -15.09
CA GLY A 157 -4.89 8.22 -16.18
C GLY A 157 -3.89 9.29 -15.77
N ARG A 158 -4.31 10.26 -14.94
CA ARG A 158 -3.42 11.28 -14.40
C ARG A 158 -2.38 10.68 -13.47
N CYS A 159 -2.76 9.71 -12.64
CA CYS A 159 -1.86 9.02 -11.74
C CYS A 159 -0.82 8.18 -12.51
N ILE A 160 -1.29 7.37 -13.46
CA ILE A 160 -0.47 6.41 -14.21
C ILE A 160 0.41 7.10 -15.24
N GLN A 161 -0.10 8.06 -16.02
CA GLN A 161 0.64 8.66 -17.13
C GLN A 161 1.14 10.08 -16.86
N GLY A 162 0.62 10.76 -15.83
CA GLY A 162 0.94 12.16 -15.56
C GLY A 162 -0.03 13.14 -16.24
N ARG A 163 0.47 14.12 -17.00
CA ARG A 163 -0.41 15.16 -17.58
C ARG A 163 -1.23 14.60 -18.74
N HIS A 164 -2.49 15.06 -18.82
CA HIS A 164 -3.40 14.70 -19.91
C HIS A 164 -2.82 15.14 -21.26
N PRO A 165 -2.86 14.32 -22.34
CA PRO A 165 -2.31 14.65 -23.65
C PRO A 165 -2.80 15.99 -24.22
N GLU A 166 -4.07 16.36 -23.99
CA GLU A 166 -4.63 17.64 -24.46
C GLU A 166 -4.04 18.88 -23.74
N HIS A 167 -3.49 18.70 -22.53
CA HIS A 167 -2.86 19.76 -21.71
C HIS A 167 -1.35 19.56 -21.54
N SER A 168 -0.79 18.56 -22.23
CA SER A 168 0.64 18.39 -22.39
C SER A 168 1.08 19.34 -23.49
N ALA A 169 1.44 20.57 -23.10
CA ALA A 169 1.94 21.59 -24.02
C ALA A 169 2.91 20.96 -25.01
N VAL A 170 2.55 21.02 -26.30
CA VAL A 170 3.46 20.74 -27.41
C VAL A 170 4.60 21.75 -27.26
N ALA A 171 5.77 21.27 -26.85
CA ALA A 171 6.99 22.04 -27.06
C ALA A 171 7.08 22.29 -28.57
N ASN A 172 6.90 23.55 -28.97
CA ASN A 172 6.94 23.94 -30.37
C ASN A 172 8.35 23.62 -30.87
N LYS A 173 8.47 22.70 -31.84
CA LYS A 173 9.79 22.21 -32.29
C LYS A 173 10.64 23.28 -32.97
N ASP A 174 10.00 24.38 -33.36
CA ASP A 174 10.60 25.47 -34.14
C ASP A 174 10.95 26.72 -33.31
N ASP A 175 10.61 26.76 -32.01
CA ASP A 175 11.01 27.86 -31.11
C ASP A 175 11.19 27.38 -29.66
N PRO A 176 12.44 27.06 -29.24
CA PRO A 176 12.74 26.59 -27.89
C PRO A 176 12.67 27.67 -26.80
N GLN A 177 12.46 28.95 -27.13
CA GLN A 177 12.71 30.05 -26.18
C GLN A 177 11.46 30.56 -25.44
N GLU A 178 10.24 30.26 -25.90
CA GLU A 178 9.02 30.75 -25.22
C GLU A 178 8.43 29.80 -24.16
N ALA A 179 8.91 28.56 -24.05
CA ALA A 179 8.47 27.64 -22.99
C ALA A 179 9.22 27.81 -21.64
N VAL A 180 10.04 28.87 -21.51
CA VAL A 180 10.99 29.05 -20.38
C VAL A 180 10.54 30.11 -19.36
N ALA A 181 9.39 30.75 -19.54
CA ALA A 181 8.92 31.79 -18.61
C ALA A 181 8.00 31.23 -17.50
N THR A 182 8.59 30.51 -16.54
CA THR A 182 8.24 30.43 -15.08
C THR A 182 8.54 29.07 -14.45
N ILE A 183 9.80 28.62 -14.52
CA ILE A 183 10.29 27.64 -13.54
C ILE A 183 11.65 28.10 -13.05
N ASN A 184 11.64 28.86 -11.96
CA ASN A 184 12.86 29.19 -11.24
C ASN A 184 13.26 28.04 -10.33
N SER A 185 14.49 27.58 -10.56
CA SER A 185 15.44 26.93 -9.65
C SER A 185 15.51 25.38 -9.59
N LYS A 186 16.59 24.89 -10.23
CA LYS A 186 17.57 23.89 -9.77
C LYS A 186 17.33 22.39 -9.89
N ASP A 187 16.26 21.92 -10.51
CA ASP A 187 16.08 20.48 -10.80
C ASP A 187 15.97 20.23 -12.32
N GLU A 188 17.08 20.41 -13.04
CA GLU A 188 17.15 20.08 -14.47
C GLU A 188 17.42 18.59 -14.70
N ALA A 189 16.35 17.82 -14.90
CA ALA A 189 16.35 16.52 -15.58
C ALA A 189 14.91 16.07 -15.94
N TRP A 190 14.22 16.78 -16.83
CA TRP A 190 12.96 16.28 -17.43
C TRP A 190 12.67 16.96 -18.77
N ALA A 191 13.57 16.78 -19.73
CA ALA A 191 13.29 17.04 -21.13
C ALA A 191 12.46 15.88 -21.70
N TYR A 192 11.21 16.17 -22.09
CA TYR A 192 10.41 15.45 -23.10
C TYR A 192 10.48 13.92 -23.10
N ASP A 193 9.53 13.27 -22.43
CA ASP A 193 9.33 11.81 -22.47
C ASP A 193 8.49 11.44 -23.71
N PRO A 194 9.03 10.72 -24.71
CA PRO A 194 8.26 10.27 -25.88
C PRO A 194 7.15 9.29 -25.45
N PRO A 195 6.20 8.94 -26.34
CA PRO A 195 5.17 7.94 -26.06
C PRO A 195 5.78 6.52 -26.04
N ASN A 196 6.70 6.31 -25.12
CA ASN A 196 7.03 5.01 -24.56
C ASN A 196 6.33 4.96 -23.20
N GLU A 197 5.83 3.79 -22.83
CA GLU A 197 4.90 3.52 -21.72
C GLU A 197 5.53 3.73 -20.32
N GLY A 198 6.10 4.90 -20.04
CA GLY A 198 6.65 5.23 -18.73
C GLY A 198 5.58 5.50 -17.69
N LEU A 199 5.87 5.16 -16.43
CA LEU A 199 5.03 5.55 -15.29
C LEU A 199 5.16 7.04 -14.99
N GLY A 200 4.06 7.71 -14.70
CA GLY A 200 4.01 9.07 -14.20
C GLY A 200 4.67 9.20 -12.82
N ARG A 201 5.07 10.42 -12.44
CA ARG A 201 5.76 10.67 -11.16
C ARG A 201 4.94 10.22 -9.94
N ARG A 202 3.60 10.31 -9.99
CA ARG A 202 2.73 9.85 -8.91
C ARG A 202 2.79 8.33 -8.78
N ALA A 203 2.57 7.60 -9.87
CA ALA A 203 2.66 6.14 -9.92
C ALA A 203 4.03 5.62 -9.43
N ARG A 204 5.15 6.18 -9.89
CA ARG A 204 6.50 5.79 -9.42
C ARG A 204 6.67 6.02 -7.91
N ARG A 205 6.13 7.12 -7.38
CA ARG A 205 6.18 7.41 -5.94
C ARG A 205 5.37 6.40 -5.14
N LEU A 206 4.12 6.14 -5.54
CA LEU A 206 3.27 5.15 -4.89
C LEU A 206 3.96 3.78 -4.85
N LEU A 207 4.56 3.36 -5.97
CA LEU A 207 5.27 2.09 -6.05
C LEU A 207 6.41 2.02 -5.04
N ARG A 208 7.30 3.02 -5.03
CA ARG A 208 8.44 3.09 -4.10
C ARG A 208 7.99 3.14 -2.64
N ASP A 209 6.99 3.96 -2.33
CA ASP A 209 6.46 4.12 -0.97
C ASP A 209 5.80 2.81 -0.48
N SER A 210 5.03 2.15 -1.36
CA SER A 210 4.38 0.88 -1.08
C SER A 210 5.39 -0.24 -0.84
N VAL A 211 6.43 -0.34 -1.67
CA VAL A 211 7.52 -1.31 -1.49
C VAL A 211 8.29 -1.05 -0.21
N ASN A 212 8.63 0.20 0.09
CA ASN A 212 9.28 0.57 1.34
C ASN A 212 8.43 0.20 2.56
N GLN A 213 7.12 0.44 2.49
CA GLN A 213 6.19 0.05 3.55
C GLN A 213 6.13 -1.48 3.71
N THR A 214 6.00 -2.24 2.62
CA THR A 214 5.99 -3.71 2.64
C THR A 214 7.28 -4.29 3.26
N ILE A 215 8.44 -3.68 2.99
CA ILE A 215 9.72 -4.03 3.63
C ILE A 215 9.67 -3.75 5.13
N SER A 216 9.21 -2.56 5.54
CA SER A 216 9.06 -2.18 6.95
C SER A 216 8.07 -3.08 7.70
N ASP A 217 7.05 -3.57 7.00
CA ASP A 217 6.02 -4.47 7.49
C ASP A 217 6.53 -5.91 7.68
N GLY A 218 7.77 -6.20 7.26
CA GLY A 218 8.43 -7.50 7.38
C GLY A 218 7.87 -8.56 6.42
N ILE A 219 7.12 -8.15 5.40
CA ILE A 219 6.46 -9.05 4.46
C ILE A 219 7.46 -9.54 3.41
N LYS A 220 7.50 -10.86 3.22
CA LYS A 220 8.46 -11.53 2.31
C LYS A 220 7.79 -12.33 1.21
N LYS A 221 6.47 -12.48 1.27
CA LYS A 221 5.70 -13.37 0.42
C LYS A 221 4.51 -12.61 -0.15
N SER A 222 4.36 -12.72 -1.47
CA SER A 222 3.18 -12.22 -2.15
C SER A 222 1.96 -13.00 -1.66
N CYS A 223 0.79 -12.41 -1.86
CA CYS A 223 -0.45 -12.94 -1.32
C CYS A 223 -0.49 -13.05 0.20
N THR A 224 0.11 -12.08 0.91
CA THR A 224 -0.09 -11.96 2.36
C THR A 224 -1.26 -11.04 2.64
N ILE A 225 -2.36 -11.59 3.15
CA ILE A 225 -3.52 -10.85 3.66
C ILE A 225 -3.23 -10.50 5.11
N ARG A 226 -3.12 -9.21 5.40
CA ARG A 226 -2.91 -8.68 6.74
C ARG A 226 -4.15 -7.95 7.22
N ILE A 227 -4.75 -8.41 8.31
CA ILE A 227 -5.80 -7.71 9.06
C ILE A 227 -5.16 -7.16 10.34
N THR A 228 -5.19 -5.84 10.52
CA THR A 228 -4.64 -5.20 11.72
C THR A 228 -5.59 -5.38 12.89
N SER A 229 -5.07 -5.87 14.02
CA SER A 229 -5.88 -5.95 15.23
C SER A 229 -6.13 -4.56 15.79
N THR A 230 -7.34 -4.37 16.29
CA THR A 230 -7.83 -3.10 16.81
C THR A 230 -7.70 -3.03 18.32
N LEU A 231 -7.39 -4.16 18.97
CA LEU A 231 -7.20 -4.27 20.42
C LEU A 231 -5.73 -4.19 20.85
N ASN A 232 -4.79 -4.44 19.94
CA ASN A 232 -3.36 -4.50 20.24
C ASN A 232 -2.54 -4.30 18.96
N THR A 233 -1.21 -4.29 19.08
CA THR A 233 -0.29 -4.07 17.96
C THR A 233 -0.01 -5.33 17.11
N ARG A 234 -0.85 -6.37 17.18
CA ARG A 234 -0.68 -7.60 16.39
C ARG A 234 -1.46 -7.53 15.08
N TYR A 235 -1.09 -8.44 14.20
CA TYR A 235 -1.67 -8.62 12.89
C TYR A 235 -2.15 -10.06 12.75
N ARG A 236 -3.25 -10.26 12.03
CA ARG A 236 -3.62 -11.55 11.49
C ARG A 236 -3.10 -11.62 10.05
N ASP A 237 -2.06 -12.41 9.84
CA ASP A 237 -1.45 -12.64 8.54
C ASP A 237 -1.82 -14.02 8.01
N CYS A 238 -2.47 -14.08 6.85
CA CYS A 238 -2.76 -15.30 6.12
C CYS A 238 -2.12 -15.20 4.73
N VAL A 239 -1.28 -16.16 4.37
CA VAL A 239 -0.46 -16.10 3.16
C VAL A 239 -0.69 -17.30 2.26
N VAL A 240 -0.74 -17.10 0.94
CA VAL A 240 -0.59 -18.17 -0.04
C VAL A 240 0.86 -18.22 -0.51
N ASP A 241 1.51 -19.37 -0.36
CA ASP A 241 2.89 -19.55 -0.80
C ASP A 241 3.04 -20.91 -1.49
N GLY A 242 3.16 -20.88 -2.82
CA GLY A 242 3.18 -22.09 -3.64
C GLY A 242 1.80 -22.74 -3.76
N GLY A 243 0.73 -21.93 -3.77
CA GLY A 243 -0.64 -22.41 -3.84
C GLY A 243 -1.23 -22.94 -2.54
N GLU A 244 -0.48 -22.91 -1.43
CA GLU A 244 -0.91 -23.39 -0.11
C GLU A 244 -1.12 -22.22 0.87
N TRP A 245 -2.24 -22.26 1.60
CA TRP A 245 -2.56 -21.30 2.66
C TRP A 245 -1.78 -21.59 3.95
N LYS A 246 -1.19 -20.56 4.55
CA LYS A 246 -0.41 -20.63 5.79
C LYS A 246 -0.76 -19.44 6.70
N GLY A 247 -0.69 -19.62 8.01
CA GLY A 247 -0.93 -18.55 8.99
C GLY A 247 -2.40 -18.28 9.34
N CYS A 248 -3.34 -19.02 8.74
CA CYS A 248 -4.79 -18.88 8.93
C CYS A 248 -5.42 -20.17 9.46
N ASN A 249 -5.05 -20.54 10.69
CA ASN A 249 -5.59 -21.72 11.37
C ASN A 249 -7.09 -21.59 11.69
N ASP A 250 -7.60 -20.38 11.68
CA ASP A 250 -8.99 -19.99 11.89
C ASP A 250 -9.80 -19.92 10.58
N GLY A 251 -9.19 -20.26 9.44
CA GLY A 251 -9.85 -20.36 8.14
C GLY A 251 -9.33 -19.37 7.08
N HIS A 252 -9.54 -19.72 5.82
CA HIS A 252 -9.02 -19.01 4.64
C HIS A 252 -10.05 -18.88 3.50
N GLU A 253 -11.30 -19.20 3.77
CA GLU A 253 -12.42 -18.91 2.85
C GLU A 253 -12.91 -17.48 3.09
N ALA A 254 -13.65 -16.91 2.13
CA ALA A 254 -14.16 -15.54 2.23
C ALA A 254 -14.96 -15.30 3.52
N VAL A 255 -15.76 -16.30 3.95
CA VAL A 255 -16.55 -16.24 5.19
C VAL A 255 -15.67 -16.10 6.45
N ASP A 256 -14.47 -16.67 6.45
CA ASP A 256 -13.55 -16.62 7.58
C ASP A 256 -12.95 -15.22 7.72
N PHE A 257 -12.58 -14.60 6.58
CA PHE A 257 -12.11 -13.21 6.56
C PHE A 257 -13.23 -12.23 6.96
N VAL A 258 -14.45 -12.43 6.47
CA VAL A 258 -15.63 -11.64 6.86
C VAL A 258 -15.86 -11.70 8.37
N LYS A 259 -15.75 -12.90 8.95
CA LYS A 259 -15.86 -13.09 10.40
C LYS A 259 -14.78 -12.31 11.15
N ALA A 260 -13.51 -12.46 10.77
CA ALA A 260 -12.40 -11.74 11.40
C ALA A 260 -12.54 -10.21 11.31
N ILE A 261 -12.98 -9.70 10.15
CA ILE A 261 -13.24 -8.27 9.94
C ILE A 261 -14.37 -7.79 10.86
N ASN A 262 -15.45 -8.54 10.99
CA ASN A 262 -16.57 -8.16 11.86
C ASN A 262 -16.14 -8.10 13.33
N GLU A 263 -15.37 -9.08 13.80
CA GLU A 263 -14.84 -9.09 15.17
C GLU A 263 -13.95 -7.87 15.43
N GLU A 264 -13.05 -7.52 14.52
CA GLU A 264 -12.19 -6.34 14.65
C GLU A 264 -12.99 -5.03 14.56
N HIS A 265 -14.01 -4.96 13.71
CA HIS A 265 -14.87 -3.78 13.60
C HIS A 265 -15.72 -3.58 14.88
N GLU A 266 -16.23 -4.65 15.48
CA GLU A 266 -16.94 -4.58 16.77
C GLU A 266 -16.03 -4.11 17.90
N ASN A 267 -14.76 -4.54 17.89
CA ASN A 267 -13.75 -4.07 18.82
C ASN A 267 -13.49 -2.57 18.69
N LEU A 268 -13.32 -2.05 17.46
CA LEU A 268 -13.22 -0.60 17.21
C LEU A 268 -14.44 0.15 17.74
N ALA A 269 -15.65 -0.32 17.41
CA ALA A 269 -16.88 0.31 17.84
C ALA A 269 -17.03 0.32 19.37
N ARG A 270 -16.49 -0.67 20.08
CA ARG A 270 -16.46 -0.71 21.54
C ARG A 270 -15.45 0.30 22.11
N LEU A 271 -14.24 0.37 21.54
CA LEU A 271 -13.21 1.32 21.97
C LEU A 271 -13.65 2.77 21.78
N ASN A 272 -14.26 3.08 20.64
CA ASN A 272 -14.77 4.43 20.35
C ASN A 272 -15.91 4.84 21.29
N ARG A 273 -16.74 3.88 21.73
CA ARG A 273 -17.79 4.14 22.74
C ARG A 273 -17.24 4.40 24.15
N ILE A 274 -16.11 3.82 24.51
CA ILE A 274 -15.47 4.06 25.83
C ILE A 274 -14.86 5.46 25.89
N HIS A 275 -14.42 6.02 24.76
CA HIS A 275 -13.79 7.35 24.70
C HIS A 275 -14.77 8.53 24.61
N ILE A 276 -16.07 8.30 24.41
CA ILE A 276 -17.10 9.35 24.52
C ILE A 276 -17.60 9.39 25.96
N PRO A 277 -17.30 10.44 26.75
CA PRO A 277 -17.76 10.50 28.13
C PRO A 277 -19.30 10.60 28.16
N ALA A 278 -19.94 9.82 29.04
CA ALA A 278 -21.40 9.73 29.17
C ALA A 278 -22.13 11.06 29.45
N TRP A 279 -21.41 12.16 29.71
CA TRP A 279 -21.94 13.50 29.95
C TRP A 279 -22.07 14.37 28.69
N TRP A 280 -21.67 13.88 27.50
CA TRP A 280 -21.81 14.62 26.23
C TRP A 280 -23.13 14.36 25.47
N THR A 281 -23.98 13.44 25.92
CA THR A 281 -25.24 13.05 25.22
C THR A 281 -26.50 13.68 25.83
N LEU A 282 -26.35 14.67 26.71
CA LEU A 282 -27.47 15.48 27.24
C LEU A 282 -27.29 16.94 26.84
N GLN A 283 -27.64 17.28 25.60
CA GLN A 283 -28.00 18.63 25.16
C GLN A 283 -29.08 18.54 24.07
#